data_AF-A0A1E5NZN4-F1
#
_entry.id   AF-A0A1E5NZN4-F1
#
_cell.length_a   1.000
_cell.length_b   1.000
_cell.length_c   1.000
_cell.angle_alpha   90.00
_cell.angle_beta   90.00
_cell.angle_gamma   90.00
#
_symmetry.space_group_name_H-M   'P 1'
#
loop_
_entity.id
_entity.type
_entity.pdbx_description
1 polymer ?
#
loop_
_entity_poly.entity_id
_entity_poly.type
_entity_poly.pdbx_seq_one_letter_code
_entity_poly.pdbx_strand_id
1 'polypeptide(L)'
;MYRTGDLVRYRADGSLQYCGRTDHQVKIRGHRIELGEIEAVAAGHPAVLECAAVVREDVPGDPYVHLYYVPSTTAGDARGSRASGAVLPAVMWPGRVTELPALPHTPNEKVDRLALTRLVATDAPPLCRW
;
A
#
# COMPACT_ATOMS: atom_id res chain seq x y z
N MET A 1 9.77 -25.46 3.06
CA MET A 1 9.88 -24.00 3.33
C MET A 1 8.46 -23.43 3.36
N TYR A 2 8.03 -22.85 4.48
CA TYR A 2 6.67 -22.33 4.65
C TYR A 2 6.67 -20.83 4.31
N ARG A 3 5.78 -20.36 3.43
CA ARG A 3 5.58 -18.93 3.14
C ARG A 3 4.36 -18.46 3.93
N THR A 4 4.56 -17.59 4.91
CA THR A 4 3.49 -17.11 5.81
C THR A 4 2.50 -16.18 5.10
N GLY A 5 2.95 -15.54 4.01
CA GLY A 5 2.17 -14.53 3.30
C GLY A 5 2.19 -13.17 4.00
N ASP A 6 2.86 -13.02 5.13
CA ASP A 6 2.94 -11.77 5.88
C ASP A 6 4.02 -10.84 5.30
N LEU A 7 3.67 -9.57 5.09
CA LEU A 7 4.59 -8.50 4.77
C LEU A 7 5.14 -7.95 6.08
N VAL A 8 6.46 -7.97 6.23
CA VAL A 8 7.15 -7.39 7.38
C VAL A 8 8.31 -6.53 6.89
N ARG A 9 8.64 -5.47 7.62
CA ARG A 9 9.86 -4.69 7.39
C ARG A 9 10.72 -4.66 8.65
N TYR A 10 12.03 -4.60 8.46
CA TYR A 10 12.94 -4.32 9.56
C TYR A 10 12.94 -2.82 9.87
N ARG A 11 12.83 -2.50 11.15
CA ARG A 11 13.07 -1.15 11.69
C ARG A 11 14.57 -0.93 11.90
N ALA A 12 14.94 0.34 12.09
CA ALA A 12 16.33 0.73 12.35
C ALA A 12 16.92 0.10 13.64
N ASP A 13 16.06 -0.32 14.57
CA ASP A 13 16.43 -1.01 15.82
C ASP A 13 16.53 -2.55 15.66
N GLY A 14 16.33 -3.08 14.44
CA GLY A 14 16.37 -4.51 14.16
C GLY A 14 15.07 -5.25 14.46
N SER A 15 14.01 -4.59 14.95
CA SER A 15 12.70 -5.19 15.15
C SER A 15 11.95 -5.38 13.83
N LEU A 16 11.09 -6.41 13.76
CA LEU A 16 10.17 -6.59 12.64
C LEU A 16 8.87 -5.82 12.91
N GLN A 17 8.51 -4.95 11.97
CA GLN A 17 7.20 -4.35 11.89
C GLN A 17 6.34 -5.17 10.94
N TYR A 18 5.18 -5.63 11.42
CA TYR A 18 4.16 -6.22 10.57
C TYR A 18 3.52 -5.12 9.71
N CYS A 19 3.52 -5.33 8.40
CA CYS A 19 3.01 -4.41 7.39
C CYS A 19 1.82 -4.96 6.61
N GLY A 20 1.35 -6.18 6.93
CA GLY A 20 0.14 -6.76 6.33
C GLY A 20 0.37 -8.14 5.73
N ARG A 21 -0.43 -8.49 4.70
CA ARG A 21 -0.35 -9.75 3.96
C ARG A 21 -0.20 -9.48 2.47
N THR A 22 0.59 -10.32 1.81
CA THR A 22 0.97 -10.23 0.39
C THR A 22 0.01 -10.95 -0.56
N ASP A 23 -0.94 -11.76 -0.08
CA ASP A 23 -1.75 -12.64 -0.93
C ASP A 23 -3.16 -12.10 -1.21
N HIS A 24 -3.23 -11.00 -1.97
CA HIS A 24 -4.49 -10.46 -2.47
C HIS A 24 -4.46 -10.36 -4.01
N GLN A 25 -5.00 -11.38 -4.66
CA GLN A 25 -5.07 -11.48 -6.12
C GLN A 25 -6.37 -10.92 -6.65
N VAL A 26 -6.26 -9.98 -7.59
CA VAL A 26 -7.41 -9.34 -8.23
C VAL A 26 -7.27 -9.34 -9.74
N LYS A 27 -8.41 -9.32 -10.44
CA LYS A 27 -8.45 -9.15 -11.89
C LYS A 27 -8.94 -7.74 -12.21
N ILE A 28 -8.11 -6.94 -12.87
CA ILE A 28 -8.45 -5.60 -13.33
C ILE A 28 -8.19 -5.54 -14.82
N ARG A 29 -9.22 -5.22 -15.62
CA ARG A 29 -9.13 -5.07 -17.09
C ARG A 29 -8.43 -6.26 -17.78
N GLY A 30 -8.69 -7.49 -17.32
CA GLY A 30 -8.07 -8.72 -17.85
C GLY A 30 -6.67 -9.02 -17.33
N HIS A 31 -6.07 -8.14 -16.52
CA HIS A 31 -4.77 -8.36 -15.88
C HIS A 31 -4.95 -8.95 -14.49
N ARG A 32 -4.12 -9.94 -14.16
CA ARG A 32 -3.97 -10.45 -12.81
C ARG A 32 -2.97 -9.55 -12.08
N ILE A 33 -3.45 -8.87 -11.04
CA ILE A 33 -2.64 -7.97 -10.22
C ILE A 33 -2.55 -8.57 -8.83
N GLU A 34 -1.32 -8.62 -8.31
CA GLU A 34 -1.01 -9.04 -6.95
C GLU A 34 -0.91 -7.77 -6.10
N LEU A 35 -1.95 -7.44 -5.32
CA LEU A 35 -1.96 -6.21 -4.51
C LEU A 35 -0.81 -6.19 -3.49
N GLY A 36 -0.41 -7.37 -3.02
CA GLY A 36 0.72 -7.51 -2.11
C GLY A 36 2.07 -7.11 -2.71
N GLU A 37 2.24 -7.17 -4.02
CA GLU A 37 3.45 -6.67 -4.68
C GLU A 37 3.51 -5.14 -4.63
N ILE A 38 2.36 -4.49 -4.84
CA ILE A 38 2.20 -3.03 -4.73
C ILE A 38 2.46 -2.59 -3.29
N GLU A 39 1.88 -3.29 -2.32
CA GLU A 39 2.10 -3.04 -0.89
C GLU A 39 3.57 -3.25 -0.51
N ALA A 40 4.23 -4.30 -1.02
CA ALA A 40 5.63 -4.58 -0.72
C ALA A 40 6.57 -3.48 -1.23
N VAL A 41 6.32 -2.96 -2.44
CA VAL A 41 7.09 -1.84 -3.00
C VAL A 41 6.84 -0.56 -2.20
N ALA A 42 5.59 -0.26 -1.86
CA ALA A 42 5.25 0.91 -1.04
C ALA A 42 5.87 0.82 0.36
N ALA A 43 5.80 -0.33 1.02
CA ALA A 43 6.39 -0.54 2.35
C ALA A 43 7.92 -0.44 2.36
N GLY A 44 8.58 -0.66 1.21
CA GLY A 44 10.03 -0.54 1.06
C GLY A 44 10.55 0.89 1.20
N HIS A 45 9.70 1.90 1.09
CA HIS A 45 10.15 3.29 1.11
C HIS A 45 10.28 3.86 2.52
N PRO A 46 11.21 4.80 2.74
CA PRO A 46 11.39 5.46 4.04
C PRO A 46 10.18 6.27 4.50
N ALA A 47 9.43 6.87 3.56
CA ALA A 47 8.30 7.75 3.85
C ALA A 47 7.01 7.02 4.26
N VAL A 48 6.90 5.72 4.03
CA VAL A 48 5.70 4.93 4.36
C VAL A 48 5.93 4.20 5.66
N LEU A 49 5.06 4.38 6.65
CA LEU A 49 5.03 3.62 7.90
C LEU A 49 4.23 2.33 7.71
N GLU A 50 3.02 2.47 7.15
CA GLU A 50 2.07 1.40 6.86
C GLU A 50 1.42 1.68 5.51
N CYS A 51 1.01 0.64 4.79
CA CYS A 51 0.24 0.80 3.56
C CYS A 51 -0.69 -0.37 3.29
N ALA A 52 -1.74 -0.12 2.54
CA ALA A 52 -2.68 -1.14 2.09
C ALA A 52 -3.22 -0.78 0.71
N ALA A 53 -3.21 -1.73 -0.21
CA ALA A 53 -3.78 -1.60 -1.53
C ALA A 53 -5.16 -2.27 -1.57
N VAL A 54 -6.11 -1.59 -2.22
CA VAL A 54 -7.47 -2.11 -2.45
C VAL A 54 -7.88 -1.85 -3.89
N VAL A 55 -8.85 -2.63 -4.39
CA VAL A 55 -9.51 -2.31 -5.65
C VAL A 55 -10.73 -1.46 -5.35
N ARG A 56 -10.87 -0.38 -6.10
CA ARG A 56 -12.05 0.48 -6.09
C ARG A 56 -12.65 0.58 -7.48
N GLU A 57 -13.94 0.86 -7.50
CA GLU A 57 -14.74 1.09 -8.70
C GLU A 57 -15.64 2.28 -8.41
N ASP A 58 -15.07 3.48 -8.52
CA ASP A 58 -15.81 4.73 -8.28
C ASP A 58 -16.74 5.04 -9.47
N VAL A 59 -16.38 4.56 -10.67
CA VAL A 59 -17.21 4.59 -11.88
C VAL A 59 -17.52 3.15 -12.28
N PRO A 60 -18.80 2.79 -12.51
CA PRO A 60 -19.17 1.44 -12.93
C PRO A 60 -18.41 0.99 -14.18
N GLY A 61 -17.82 -0.21 -14.12
CA GLY A 61 -17.01 -0.80 -15.18
C GLY A 61 -15.55 -0.34 -15.22
N ASP A 62 -15.12 0.55 -14.31
CA ASP A 62 -13.76 1.08 -14.28
C ASP A 62 -13.02 0.81 -12.96
N PRO A 63 -12.68 -0.46 -12.67
CA PRO A 63 -11.93 -0.81 -11.48
C PRO A 63 -10.47 -0.33 -11.58
N TYR A 64 -9.94 0.18 -10.48
CA TYR A 64 -8.56 0.61 -10.35
C TYR A 64 -7.98 0.25 -8.99
N VAL A 65 -6.65 0.22 -8.88
CA VAL A 65 -5.96 0.03 -7.59
C VAL A 65 -5.81 1.36 -6.87
N HIS A 66 -6.23 1.41 -5.61
CA HIS A 66 -6.01 2.53 -4.70
C HIS A 66 -5.04 2.10 -3.59
N LEU A 67 -3.92 2.81 -3.46
CA LEU A 67 -2.98 2.64 -2.35
C LEU A 67 -3.26 3.65 -1.24
N TYR A 68 -3.55 3.15 -0.04
CA TYR A 68 -3.58 3.97 1.18
C TYR A 68 -2.26 3.81 1.92
N TYR A 69 -1.72 4.89 2.46
CA TYR A 69 -0.50 4.81 3.27
C TYR A 69 -0.55 5.74 4.48
N VAL A 70 0.18 5.37 5.52
CA VAL A 70 0.46 6.19 6.70
C VAL A 70 1.88 6.71 6.57
N PRO A 71 2.13 8.02 6.73
CA PRO A 71 3.47 8.57 6.61
C PRO A 71 4.35 8.17 7.81
N SER A 72 5.63 7.92 7.55
CA SER A 72 6.63 7.74 8.60
C SER A 72 7.02 9.08 9.20
N THR A 73 6.85 9.24 10.50
CA THR A 73 7.25 10.45 11.26
C THR A 73 8.76 10.58 11.42
N THR A 74 9.51 9.49 11.23
CA THR A 74 10.98 9.47 11.30
C THR A 74 11.62 9.99 10.02
N ALA A 75 10.87 10.04 8.92
CA ALA A 75 11.30 10.62 7.66
C ALA A 75 11.05 12.13 7.67
N GLY A 76 11.76 12.86 8.52
CA GLY A 76 11.88 14.32 8.37
C GLY A 76 12.21 14.61 6.90
N ASP A 77 11.35 15.37 6.23
CA ASP A 77 11.48 15.77 4.81
C ASP A 77 11.32 14.67 3.73
N ALA A 78 10.46 13.69 3.94
CA ALA A 78 10.11 12.68 2.93
C ALA A 78 9.36 13.19 1.68
N ARG A 79 9.05 14.50 1.57
CA ARG A 79 8.52 15.09 0.32
C ARG A 79 9.50 15.03 -0.85
N GLY A 80 10.77 14.71 -0.61
CA GLY A 80 11.84 14.63 -1.63
C GLY A 80 12.60 13.30 -1.74
N SER A 81 12.31 12.28 -0.93
CA SER A 81 13.08 11.02 -1.00
C SER A 81 12.59 10.14 -2.17
N ARG A 82 13.41 10.00 -3.22
CA ARG A 82 13.21 9.09 -4.36
C ARG A 82 13.72 7.68 -4.05
N ALA A 83 13.27 7.07 -2.97
CA ALA A 83 13.91 5.86 -2.47
C ALA A 83 12.93 4.73 -2.23
N SER A 84 12.34 4.22 -3.30
CA SER A 84 12.22 2.77 -3.43
C SER A 84 13.16 2.37 -4.59
N GLY A 85 13.96 1.33 -4.43
CA GLY A 85 14.73 0.78 -5.55
C GLY A 85 13.90 -0.17 -6.41
N ALA A 86 12.61 -0.31 -6.11
CA ALA A 86 11.76 -1.38 -6.63
C ALA A 86 10.83 -0.84 -7.71
N VAL A 87 11.10 -1.25 -8.94
CA VAL A 87 10.31 -0.84 -10.11
C VAL A 87 9.10 -1.77 -10.25
N LEU A 88 7.90 -1.28 -9.97
CA LEU A 88 6.67 -1.94 -10.39
C LEU A 88 6.47 -1.77 -11.90
N PRO A 89 5.98 -2.79 -12.63
CA PRO A 89 5.46 -2.59 -13.98
C PRO A 89 4.42 -1.46 -13.98
N ALA A 90 4.39 -0.63 -15.04
CA ALA A 90 3.49 0.53 -15.11
C ALA A 90 1.99 0.17 -14.93
N VAL A 91 1.60 -1.05 -15.30
CA VAL A 91 0.23 -1.58 -15.15
C VAL A 91 -0.14 -1.92 -13.70
N MET A 92 0.84 -2.11 -12.82
CA MET A 92 0.65 -2.34 -11.39
C MET A 92 0.71 -1.05 -10.58
N TRP A 93 0.93 0.10 -11.25
CA TRP A 93 0.93 1.39 -10.58
C TRP A 93 -0.47 1.69 -10.02
N PRO A 94 -0.61 2.07 -8.74
CA PRO A 94 -1.90 2.45 -8.21
C PRO A 94 -2.44 3.66 -8.98
N GLY A 95 -3.71 3.57 -9.40
CA GLY A 95 -4.39 4.66 -10.08
C GLY A 95 -4.63 5.87 -9.17
N ARG A 96 -4.66 5.64 -7.84
CA ARG A 96 -4.74 6.69 -6.81
C ARG A 96 -3.92 6.32 -5.58
N VAL A 97 -3.40 7.34 -4.90
CA VAL A 97 -2.69 7.21 -3.63
C VAL A 97 -3.27 8.21 -2.62
N THR A 98 -3.60 7.74 -1.42
CA THR A 98 -4.14 8.59 -0.35
C THR A 98 -3.37 8.39 0.94
N GLU A 99 -2.95 9.51 1.54
CA GLU A 99 -2.39 9.54 2.88
C GLU A 99 -3.50 9.42 3.93
N LEU A 100 -3.28 8.59 4.95
CA LEU A 100 -4.15 8.45 6.11
C LEU A 100 -3.35 8.67 7.40
N PRO A 101 -3.99 9.21 8.45
CA PRO A 101 -3.36 9.31 9.77
C PRO A 101 -3.11 7.93 10.40
N ALA A 102 -3.93 6.93 10.07
CA ALA A 102 -3.78 5.53 10.47
C ALA A 102 -4.59 4.63 9.52
N LEU A 103 -4.16 3.38 9.34
CA LEU A 103 -5.00 2.38 8.67
C LEU A 103 -6.10 1.88 9.63
N PRO A 104 -7.33 1.65 9.14
CA PRO A 104 -8.36 1.00 9.94
C PRO A 104 -7.96 -0.47 10.17
N HIS A 105 -8.14 -0.94 11.40
CA HIS A 105 -7.86 -2.32 11.78
C HIS A 105 -9.12 -2.98 12.33
N THR A 106 -9.30 -4.25 12.01
CA THR A 106 -10.26 -5.15 12.65
C THR A 106 -9.89 -5.38 14.13
N PRO A 107 -10.79 -5.90 14.97
CA PRO A 107 -10.46 -6.26 16.36
C PRO A 107 -9.29 -7.24 16.52
N ASN A 108 -8.94 -7.98 15.46
CA ASN A 108 -7.80 -8.91 15.42
C ASN A 108 -6.52 -8.25 14.86
N GLU A 109 -6.44 -6.91 14.90
CA GLU A 109 -5.30 -6.10 14.43
C GLU A 109 -4.98 -6.24 12.93
N LYS A 110 -5.84 -6.90 12.15
CA LYS A 110 -5.69 -6.98 10.69
C LYS A 110 -6.25 -5.73 10.05
N VAL A 111 -5.59 -5.21 9.01
CA VAL A 111 -6.12 -4.08 8.22
C VAL A 111 -7.54 -4.38 7.71
N ASP A 112 -8.47 -3.50 8.03
CA ASP A 112 -9.85 -3.56 7.56
C ASP A 112 -9.94 -2.94 6.16
N ARG A 113 -9.68 -3.78 5.16
CA ARG A 113 -9.75 -3.38 3.75
C ARG A 113 -11.16 -3.01 3.31
N LEU A 114 -12.20 -3.56 3.93
CA LEU A 114 -13.57 -3.20 3.63
C LEU A 114 -13.85 -1.76 4.09
N ALA A 115 -13.35 -1.36 5.26
CA ALA A 115 -13.40 0.02 5.69
C ALA A 115 -12.68 0.95 4.70
N LEU A 116 -11.49 0.57 4.20
CA LEU A 116 -10.75 1.34 3.20
C LEU A 116 -11.55 1.57 1.91
N THR A 117 -12.26 0.55 1.40
CA THR A 117 -13.09 0.72 0.19
C THR A 117 -14.22 1.74 0.34
N ARG A 118 -14.62 2.06 1.58
CA ARG A 118 -15.71 3.01 1.87
C ARG A 118 -15.20 4.41 2.20
N LEU A 119 -13.89 4.59 2.37
CA LEU A 119 -13.33 5.90 2.69
C LEU A 119 -13.54 6.86 1.53
N VAL A 120 -13.90 8.10 1.84
CA VAL A 120 -13.85 9.18 0.85
C VAL A 120 -12.38 9.42 0.51
N ALA A 121 -12.04 9.21 -0.75
CA ALA A 121 -10.70 9.40 -1.25
C ALA A 121 -10.37 10.91 -1.28
N THR A 122 -9.49 11.36 -0.40
CA THR A 122 -8.79 12.63 -0.62
C THR A 122 -7.53 12.30 -1.43
N ASP A 123 -7.43 12.84 -2.65
CA ASP A 123 -6.24 12.62 -3.48
C ASP A 123 -5.04 13.26 -2.79
N ALA A 124 -4.02 12.47 -2.48
CA ALA A 124 -2.69 13.00 -2.22
C ALA A 124 -1.97 13.11 -3.57
N PRO A 125 -1.06 14.09 -3.77
CA PRO A 125 -0.20 14.06 -4.94
C PRO A 125 0.50 12.69 -4.98
N PRO A 126 0.61 12.05 -6.16
CA PRO A 126 1.30 10.78 -6.25
C PRO A 126 2.68 11.02 -5.69
N LEU A 127 2.98 10.30 -4.61
CA LEU A 127 4.32 10.21 -4.10
C LEU A 127 5.20 9.85 -5.31
N CYS A 128 6.17 10.70 -5.63
CA CYS A 128 6.97 10.63 -6.87
C CYS A 128 7.29 9.16 -7.19
N ARG A 129 6.99 8.69 -8.41
CA ARG A 129 7.16 7.29 -8.86
C ARG A 129 8.30 6.59 -8.10
N TRP A 130 7.88 5.70 -7.21
CA TRP A 130 8.67 4.92 -6.25
C TRP A 130 9.67 4.04 -6.98
#